data_AF-A0A3M1AJC0-F1
#
_entry.id   AF-A0A3M1AJC0-F1
#
_cell.length_a   1.000
_cell.length_b   1.000
_cell.length_c   1.000
_cell.angle_alpha   90.00
_cell.angle_beta   90.00
_cell.angle_gamma   90.00
#
_symmetry.space_group_name_H-M   'P 1'
#
loop_
_entity.id
_entity.type
_entity.pdbx_description
1 polymer ?
#
loop_
_entity_poly.entity_id
_entity_poly.type
_entity_poly.pdbx_seq_one_letter_code
_entity_poly.pdbx_strand_id
1 'polypeptide(L)' 'ERWPQSPALYAGWCFVAGMLLFSGSLYALVLSGIRGLGAITPLGGLCFIVGWFLLAWSAWQGKPS' A
#
# COMPACT_ATOMS: atom_id res chain seq x y z
N GLU A 1 22.79 -8.12 14.02
CA GLU A 1 22.34 -6.76 13.69
C GLU A 1 20.85 -6.63 14.00
N ARG A 2 20.43 -5.72 14.89
CA ARG A 2 19.00 -5.39 15.09
C ARG A 2 18.65 -4.31 14.10
N TRP A 3 18.22 -4.68 12.90
CA TRP A 3 17.50 -3.77 12.03
C TRP A 3 16.22 -3.41 12.79
N PRO A 4 16.06 -2.19 13.35
CA PRO A 4 14.77 -1.79 13.89
C PRO A 4 13.77 -1.99 12.75
N GLN A 5 12.60 -2.57 13.01
CA GLN A 5 11.60 -2.80 11.97
C GLN A 5 11.23 -1.45 11.38
N SER A 6 11.89 -1.08 10.29
CA SER A 6 11.91 0.29 9.82
C SER A 6 10.54 0.60 9.26
N PRO A 7 10.00 1.81 9.47
CA PRO A 7 8.75 2.24 8.87
C PRO A 7 8.70 1.98 7.35
N ALA A 8 9.86 1.97 6.68
CA ALA A 8 10.05 1.58 5.29
C ALA A 8 9.64 0.13 4.96
N LEU A 9 9.85 -0.85 5.86
CA LEU A 9 9.44 -2.23 5.64
C LEU A 9 7.90 -2.34 5.65
N TYR A 10 7.25 -1.68 6.60
CA TYR A 10 5.80 -1.59 6.64
C TYR A 10 5.25 -0.84 5.42
N ALA A 11 5.93 0.23 4.96
CA ALA A 11 5.59 0.91 3.71
C ALA A 11 5.62 -0.05 2.51
N GLY A 12 6.66 -0.87 2.40
CA GLY A 12 6.79 -1.88 1.35
C GLY A 12 5.61 -2.86 1.33
N TRP A 13 5.22 -3.39 2.49
CA TRP A 13 4.05 -4.26 2.60
C TRP A 13 2.74 -3.55 2.26
N CYS A 14 2.57 -2.30 2.66
CA CYS A 14 1.42 -1.48 2.27
C CYS A 14 1.35 -1.28 0.75
N PHE A 15 2.48 -1.07 0.06
CA PHE A 15 2.51 -0.97 -1.39
C PHE A 15 2.13 -2.29 -2.08
N VAL A 16 2.67 -3.43 -1.62
CA VAL A 16 2.34 -4.74 -2.19
C VAL A 16 0.86 -5.06 -1.98
N ALA A 17 0.35 -4.89 -0.76
CA ALA A 17 -1.06 -5.11 -0.45
C ALA A 17 -1.97 -4.16 -1.25
N GLY A 18 -1.61 -2.87 -1.32
CA GLY A 18 -2.33 -1.87 -2.11
C GLY A 18 -2.40 -2.22 -3.58
N MET A 19 -1.28 -2.67 -4.17
CA MET A 19 -1.21 -3.09 -5.57
C MET A 19 -2.10 -4.30 -5.86
N LEU A 20 -2.03 -5.33 -5.02
CA LEU A 20 -2.85 -6.53 -5.19
C LEU A 20 -4.34 -6.23 -5.04
N LEU A 21 -4.73 -5.46 -4.01
CA LEU A 21 -6.13 -5.11 -3.77
C LEU A 21 -6.69 -4.18 -4.85
N PHE A 22 -5.92 -3.17 -5.27
CA PHE A 22 -6.36 -2.17 -6.25
C PHE A 22 -6.39 -2.75 -7.67
N SER A 23 -5.28 -3.28 -8.17
CA SER A 23 -5.21 -3.82 -9.52
C SER A 23 -6.01 -5.12 -9.63
N GLY A 24 -5.96 -5.97 -8.61
CA GLY A 24 -6.72 -7.21 -8.56
C GLY A 24 -8.23 -7.00 -8.59
N SER A 25 -8.74 -6.00 -7.85
CA SER A 25 -10.18 -5.68 -7.89
C SER A 25 -10.63 -5.19 -9.26
N LEU A 26 -9.80 -4.39 -9.95
CA LEU A 26 -10.11 -3.90 -11.30
C LEU A 26 -10.10 -5.04 -12.33
N TYR A 27 -9.11 -5.94 -12.27
CA TYR A 27 -9.10 -7.12 -13.14
C TYR A 27 -10.32 -8.01 -12.89
N ALA A 28 -10.62 -8.28 -11.62
CA ALA A 28 -11.79 -9.08 -11.26
C ALA A 28 -13.10 -8.39 -11.70
N LEU A 29 -13.21 -7.06 -11.56
CA LEU A 29 -14.36 -6.28 -12.03
C LEU A 29 -14.55 -6.41 -13.55
N VAL A 30 -13.48 -6.27 -14.33
CA VAL A 30 -13.53 -6.38 -15.80
C VAL A 30 -13.86 -7.80 -16.25
N LEU A 31 -13.29 -8.82 -15.60
CA LEU A 31 -13.47 -10.22 -15.99
C LEU A 31 -14.81 -10.81 -15.53
N SER A 32 -15.33 -10.39 -14.37
CA SER A 32 -16.56 -10.95 -13.79
C SER A 32 -17.80 -10.08 -13.97
N GLY A 33 -17.64 -8.78 -14.22
CA GLY A 33 -18.74 -7.81 -14.25
C GLY A 33 -19.38 -7.51 -12.89
N ILE A 34 -18.84 -8.05 -11.79
CA ILE A 34 -19.41 -7.87 -10.44
C ILE A 34 -19.08 -6.47 -9.94
N ARG A 35 -20.06 -5.55 -10.03
CA ARG A 35 -19.92 -4.13 -9.67
C ARG A 35 -19.50 -3.91 -8.20
N GLY A 36 -19.83 -4.86 -7.31
CA GLY A 36 -19.44 -4.80 -5.89
C GLY A 36 -17.92 -4.87 -5.66
N LEU A 37 -17.15 -5.44 -6.59
CA LEU A 37 -15.69 -5.51 -6.49
C LEU A 37 -15.02 -4.13 -6.58
N GLY A 38 -15.70 -3.16 -7.19
CA GLY A 38 -15.24 -1.77 -7.21
C GLY A 38 -15.15 -1.15 -5.80
N ALA A 39 -15.89 -1.67 -4.82
CA ALA A 39 -15.80 -1.21 -3.42
C ALA A 39 -14.52 -1.67 -2.71
N ILE A 40 -13.75 -2.60 -3.28
CA ILE A 40 -12.45 -3.05 -2.76
C ILE A 40 -11.33 -2.08 -3.19
N THR A 41 -11.50 -1.40 -4.31
CA THR A 41 -10.50 -0.47 -4.88
C THR A 41 -10.10 0.67 -3.91
N PRO A 42 -11.02 1.31 -3.15
CA PRO A 42 -10.66 2.29 -2.14
C PRO A 42 -9.76 1.76 -1.02
N LEU A 43 -9.89 0.47 -0.64
CA LEU A 43 -9.00 -0.14 0.36
C LEU A 43 -7.57 -0.23 -0.17
N GLY A 44 -7.39 -0.62 -1.43
CA GLY A 44 -6.07 -0.62 -2.07
C GLY A 44 -5.46 0.78 -2.13
N GLY A 45 -6.28 1.79 -2.44
CA GLY A 45 -5.88 3.20 -2.38
C GLY A 45 -5.46 3.67 -0.99
N LEU A 46 -6.18 3.26 0.06
CA LEU A 46 -5.82 3.56 1.45
C LEU A 46 -4.47 2.93 1.84
N CYS A 47 -4.23 1.68 1.45
CA CYS A 47 -2.92 1.04 1.64
C CYS A 47 -1.80 1.84 0.96
N PHE A 48 -2.03 2.37 -0.24
CA PHE A 48 -1.05 3.23 -0.90
C PHE A 48 -0.79 4.54 -0.15
N ILE A 49 -1.84 5.20 0.36
CA ILE A 49 -1.68 6.43 1.17
C ILE A 49 -0.84 6.15 2.42
N VAL A 50 -1.16 5.07 3.14
CA VAL A 50 -0.40 4.67 4.35
C VAL A 50 1.04 4.32 3.99
N GLY A 51 1.27 3.59 2.89
CA GLY A 51 2.61 3.26 2.41
C GLY A 51 3.47 4.50 2.11
N TRP A 52 2.91 5.48 1.41
CA TRP A 52 3.59 6.74 1.14
C TRP A 52 3.89 7.55 2.41
N PHE A 53 2.94 7.58 3.36
CA PHE A 53 3.15 8.28 4.63
C PHE A 53 4.29 7.66 5.44
N LEU A 54 4.31 6.33 5.56
CA LEU A 54 5.36 5.59 6.26
C LEU A 54 6.73 5.75 5.60
N LEU A 55 6.77 5.77 4.26
CA LEU A 55 8.01 5.98 3.50
C LEU A 55 8.55 7.40 3.72
N ALA A 56 7.69 8.42 3.63
CA ALA A 56 8.08 9.82 3.88
C ALA A 56 8.60 10.01 5.31
N TRP A 57 7.91 9.43 6.30
CA TRP A 57 8.33 9.45 7.69
C TRP A 57 9.69 8.77 7.91
N SER A 58 9.92 7.63 7.25
CA SER A 58 11.22 6.95 7.29
C SER A 58 12.33 7.80 6.69
N ALA A 59 12.06 8.52 5.59
CA ALA A 59 13.02 9.39 4.94
C ALA A 59 13.37 10.63 5.79
N TRP A 60 12.39 11.22 6.47
CA TRP A 60 12.61 12.36 7.38
C TRP A 60 13.46 12.00 8.59
N GLN A 61 13.28 10.81 9.16
CA GLN A 61 14.11 10.33 10.26
C GLN A 61 15.54 9.96 9.83
N GLY A 62 15.73 9.61 8.54
CA GLY A 62 17.05 9.30 7.99
C GLY A 62 17.92 10.52 7.70
N LYS A 63 17.42 11.75 7.90
CA LYS A 63 18.22 12.96 7.72
C LYS A 63 19.18 13.10 8.91
N PRO A 64 20.52 13.05 8.71
CA PRO A 64 21.45 13.33 9.78
C PRO A 64 21.32 14.82 10.13
N SER A 65 20.86 15.11 11.35
CA SER A 65 20.96 16.43 11.99
C SER A 65 22.39 16.72 12.41
#